data_AF-A0A1C6BDD5-F1
#
_entry.id   AF-A0A1C6BDD5-F1
#
_cell.length_a   1.000
_cell.length_b   1.000
_cell.length_c   1.000
_cell.angle_alpha   90.00
_cell.angle_beta   90.00
_cell.angle_gamma   90.00
#
_symmetry.space_group_name_H-M   'P 1'
#
loop_
_entity.id
_entity.type
_entity.pdbx_description
1 polymer ?
#
loop_
_entity_poly.entity_id
_entity_poly.type
_entity_poly.pdbx_seq_one_letter_code
_entity_poly.pdbx_strand_id
1 'polypeptide(L)' 'MEALKKALGELYAEFGHTPVTVRLSQILDRYLAEEQRGRLEDERNKLKTSCAR' A
#
# COMPACT_ATOMS: atom_id res chain seq x y z
N MET A 1 5.16 -1.73 -6.50
CA MET A 1 3.73 -1.91 -6.17
C MET A 1 2.97 -2.75 -7.19
N GLU A 2 3.10 -2.47 -8.50
CA GLU A 2 2.43 -3.23 -9.57
C GLU A 2 2.74 -4.74 -9.58
N ALA A 3 4.02 -5.12 -9.40
CA ALA A 3 4.42 -6.52 -9.34
C ALA A 3 3.75 -7.30 -8.19
N LEU A 4 3.50 -6.63 -7.06
CA LEU A 4 2.91 -7.27 -5.89
C LEU A 4 1.39 -7.44 -6.03
N LYS A 5 0.73 -6.46 -6.65
CA LYS A 5 -0.69 -6.58 -7.04
C LYS A 5 -0.89 -7.71 -8.04
N LYS A 6 0.01 -7.84 -9.01
CA LYS A 6 -0.01 -8.93 -9.99
C LYS A 6 0.14 -10.29 -9.32
N ALA A 7 1.13 -10.44 -8.44
CA ALA A 7 1.33 -11.68 -7.68
C ALA A 7 0.11 -12.04 -6.80
N LEU A 8 -0.53 -11.05 -6.16
CA LEU A 8 -1.75 -11.27 -5.39
C LEU A 8 -2.92 -11.70 -6.29
N GLY A 9 -3.05 -11.11 -7.48
CA GLY A 9 -4.04 -11.50 -8.48
C GLY A 9 -3.85 -12.92 -8.99
N GLU A 10 -2.60 -13.33 -9.23
CA GLU A 10 -2.24 -14.71 -9.59
C GLU A 10 -2.59 -15.69 -8.45
N LEU A 11 -2.26 -15.35 -7.20
CA LEU A 11 -2.65 -16.12 -6.01
C LEU A 11 -4.19 -16.25 -5.86
N TYR A 12 -4.93 -15.18 -6.13
CA TYR A 12 -6.40 -15.24 -6.12
C TYR A 12 -6.94 -16.10 -7.25
N ALA A 13 -6.31 -16.09 -8.43
CA ALA A 13 -6.71 -16.93 -9.55
C ALA A 13 -6.41 -18.43 -9.29
N GLU A 14 -5.30 -18.74 -8.63
CA GLU A 14 -4.86 -20.11 -8.36
C GLU A 14 -5.59 -20.73 -7.16
N PHE A 15 -5.72 -20.00 -6.05
CA PHE A 15 -6.27 -20.53 -4.80
C PHE A 15 -7.70 -20.07 -4.52
N GLY A 16 -8.21 -19.07 -5.25
CA GLY A 16 -9.52 -18.46 -4.99
C GLY A 16 -9.52 -17.53 -3.77
N HIS A 17 -10.72 -17.09 -3.38
CA HIS A 17 -10.93 -16.26 -2.19
C HIS A 17 -10.95 -17.11 -0.91
N THR A 18 -9.79 -17.66 -0.57
CA THR A 18 -9.60 -18.39 0.69
C THR A 18 -9.33 -17.40 1.83
N PRO A 19 -9.56 -17.81 3.09
CA PRO A 19 -9.21 -16.98 4.24
C PRO A 19 -7.74 -16.54 4.25
N VAL A 20 -6.85 -17.33 3.66
CA VAL A 20 -5.42 -17.03 3.56
C VAL A 20 -5.18 -15.89 2.55
N THR A 21 -5.73 -15.96 1.35
CA THR A 21 -5.54 -14.92 0.32
C THR A 21 -6.19 -13.59 0.74
N VAL A 22 -7.35 -13.66 1.40
CA VAL A 22 -8.01 -12.48 2.01
C VAL A 22 -7.13 -11.84 3.08
N ARG A 23 -6.55 -12.62 4.00
CA ARG A 23 -5.63 -12.10 5.02
C ARG A 23 -4.39 -11.47 4.40
N LEU A 24 -3.87 -12.09 3.34
CA LEU A 24 -2.70 -11.57 2.63
C LEU A 24 -3.01 -10.19 2.02
N SER A 25 -4.18 -10.03 1.41
CA SER A 25 -4.66 -8.75 0.89
C SER A 25 -4.77 -7.68 1.98
N GLN A 26 -5.34 -8.01 3.13
CA GLN A 26 -5.49 -7.08 4.26
C GLN A 26 -4.14 -6.62 4.83
N ILE A 27 -3.15 -7.51 4.90
CA ILE A 27 -1.78 -7.15 5.30
C ILE A 27 -1.20 -6.16 4.29
N LEU A 28 -1.35 -6.46 3.00
CA LEU A 28 -0.90 -5.63 1.89
C LEU A 28 -1.51 -4.22 1.94
N ASP A 29 -2.81 -4.12 2.16
CA ASP A 29 -3.52 -2.85 2.27
C ASP A 29 -2.98 -1.99 3.42
N ARG A 30 -2.64 -2.62 4.55
CA ARG A 30 -2.04 -1.92 5.69
C ARG A 30 -0.67 -1.32 5.36
N TYR A 31 0.20 -2.10 4.72
CA TYR A 31 1.52 -1.61 4.28
C TYR A 31 1.40 -0.43 3.31
N LEU A 32 0.45 -0.51 2.37
CA LEU A 32 0.19 0.56 1.41
C LEU A 32 -0.29 1.85 2.09
N ALA A 33 -1.17 1.72 3.08
CA ALA A 33 -1.66 2.86 3.85
C ALA A 33 -0.54 3.54 4.65
N GLU A 34 0.36 2.76 5.26
CA GLU A 34 1.51 3.29 5.99
C GLU A 34 2.50 4.01 5.06
N GLU A 35 2.81 3.43 3.90
CA GLU A 35 3.68 4.05 2.89
C GLU A 35 3.09 5.37 2.37
N GLN A 36 1.79 5.38 2.04
CA GLN A 36 1.09 6.58 1.59
C GLN A 36 1.09 7.67 2.68
N ARG A 37 0.87 7.29 3.94
CA ARG A 37 0.92 8.22 5.06
C ARG A 37 2.29 8.86 5.21
N GLY A 38 3.36 8.07 5.12
CA GLY A 38 4.73 8.59 5.16
C GLY A 38 4.99 9.60 4.04
N ARG A 39 4.60 9.27 2.80
CA ARG A 39 4.72 10.19 1.65
C ARG A 39 3.96 11.50 1.84
N LEU A 40 2.74 11.43 2.36
CA LEU A 40 1.93 12.63 2.64
C LEU A 40 2.55 13.49 3.76
N GLU A 41 3.14 12.86 4.79
CA GLU A 41 3.86 13.59 5.83
C GLU A 41 5.12 14.30 5.30
N ASP A 42 5.86 13.64 4.41
CA ASP A 42 7.01 14.24 3.73
C ASP A 42 6.61 15.41 2.84
N GLU A 43 5.55 15.26 2.04
CA GLU A 43 5.00 16.34 1.22
C GLU A 43 4.50 17.51 2.07
N ARG A 44 3.78 17.23 3.15
CA ARG A 44 3.35 18.24 4.11
C ARG A 44 4.54 18.99 4.71
N ASN A 45 5.63 18.29 5.05
CA ASN A 45 6.82 18.91 5.60
C ASN A 45 7.54 19.81 4.57
N LYS A 46 7.59 19.40 3.30
CA LYS A 46 8.10 20.23 2.18
C LYS A 46 7.27 21.50 1.99
N LEU A 47 5.94 21.40 2.08
CA LEU A 47 5.05 22.56 1.97
C LEU A 47 5.27 23.55 3.12
N LYS A 48 5.44 23.06 4.35
CA LYS A 48 5.74 23.91 5.51
C LYS A 48 7.06 24.67 5.35
N THR A 49 8.12 24.00 4.87
CA THR A 49 9.42 24.65 4.67
C THR A 49 9.45 25.58 3.45
N SER A 50 8.58 25.35 2.46
CA SER A 50 8.40 26.25 1.31
C SER A 50 7.60 27.50 1.64
N CYS A 51 6.64 27.42 2.57
CA CYS A 51 5.77 28.55 2.95
C CYS A 51 6.38 29.43 4.07
N ALA A 52 7.46 28.98 4.71
CA ALA A 52 8.22 29.73 5.71
C ALA A 52 9.34 30.61 5.12
N ARG A 53 9.38 30.76 3.79
CA ARG A 53 10.36 31.55 3.04
C ARG A 53 9.72 32.79 2.44
#